data_AF-A0A4Q4Z2Z6-F1
#
_entry.id   AF-A0A4Q4Z2Z6-F1
#
_cell.length_a   1.000
_cell.length_b   1.000
_cell.length_c   1.000
_cell.angle_alpha   90.00
_cell.angle_beta   90.00
_cell.angle_gamma   90.00
#
_symmetry.space_group_name_H-M   'P 1'
#
loop_
_entity.id
_entity.type
_entity.pdbx_description
1 polymer ?
#
loop_
_entity_poly.entity_id
_entity_poly.type
_entity_poly.pdbx_seq_one_letter_code
_entity_poly.pdbx_strand_id
1 'polypeptide(L)'
;MGGGARVPYPKHVWSPAGGWYAQPSNWKTNTAIFTGVIVGITALAWKLSAEREYRHKMPEQGRFFPSRYWSKQIKQYEAEQKASKGES
;
A
#
# COMPACT_ATOMS: atom_id res chain seq x y z
N MET A 1 -19.98 22.09 -9.36
CA MET A 1 -20.16 21.11 -10.45
C MET A 1 -21.60 20.63 -10.43
N GLY A 2 -22.43 21.11 -11.37
CA GLY A 2 -23.83 20.71 -11.48
C GLY A 2 -23.97 19.62 -12.53
N GLY A 3 -24.42 18.43 -12.13
CA GLY A 3 -24.81 17.41 -13.10
C GLY A 3 -26.01 17.92 -13.89
N GLY A 4 -25.95 17.83 -15.22
CA GLY A 4 -27.07 18.17 -16.10
C GLY A 4 -28.34 17.37 -15.78
N ALA A 5 -29.42 17.65 -16.52
CA ALA A 5 -30.71 16.99 -16.30
C ALA A 5 -30.55 15.46 -16.26
N ARG A 6 -30.99 14.83 -15.17
CA ARG A 6 -30.92 13.37 -15.00
C ARG A 6 -32.03 12.73 -15.84
N VAL A 7 -31.66 11.78 -16.70
CA VAL A 7 -32.63 10.96 -17.45
C VAL A 7 -33.37 10.03 -16.46
N PRO A 8 -34.69 9.81 -16.60
CA PRO A 8 -35.40 8.84 -15.77
C PRO A 8 -34.80 7.43 -15.84
N TYR A 9 -34.74 6.73 -14.70
CA TYR A 9 -34.18 5.39 -14.58
C TYR A 9 -34.99 4.54 -13.59
N PRO A 10 -34.98 3.20 -13.72
CA PRO A 10 -35.70 2.32 -12.79
C PRO A 10 -35.03 2.32 -11.41
N LYS A 11 -35.77 2.75 -10.38
CA LYS A 11 -35.24 2.88 -9.00
C LYS A 11 -35.11 1.55 -8.23
N HIS A 12 -35.77 0.50 -8.70
CA HIS A 12 -35.81 -0.81 -8.05
C HIS A 12 -34.71 -1.76 -8.54
N VAL A 13 -33.95 -1.37 -9.57
CA VAL A 13 -32.85 -2.17 -10.09
C VAL A 13 -31.61 -1.94 -9.24
N TRP A 14 -31.02 -3.03 -8.75
CA TRP A 14 -29.79 -3.01 -7.97
C TRP A 14 -28.64 -3.66 -8.75
N SER A 15 -27.44 -3.12 -8.60
CA SER A 15 -26.20 -3.70 -9.10
C SER A 15 -25.08 -3.46 -8.09
N PRO A 16 -24.10 -4.39 -7.98
CA PRO A 16 -23.00 -4.28 -7.02
C PRO A 16 -22.11 -3.06 -7.25
N ALA A 17 -22.00 -2.57 -8.49
CA ALA A 17 -21.24 -1.37 -8.81
C ALA A 17 -22.01 -0.06 -8.55
N GLY A 18 -23.27 -0.16 -8.09
CA GLY A 18 -24.22 0.95 -8.01
C GLY A 18 -25.18 0.97 -9.18
N GLY A 19 -25.76 2.14 -9.45
CA GLY A 19 -26.72 2.34 -10.54
C GLY A 19 -26.61 3.75 -11.13
N TRP A 20 -27.65 4.18 -11.83
CA TRP A 20 -27.68 5.51 -12.45
C TRP A 20 -27.49 6.62 -11.40
N TYR A 21 -26.46 7.45 -11.62
CA TYR A 21 -26.15 8.62 -10.80
C TYR A 21 -26.05 8.32 -9.28
N ALA A 22 -25.49 7.16 -8.92
CA ALA A 22 -25.33 6.76 -7.53
C ALA A 22 -24.52 7.79 -6.72
N GLN A 23 -25.18 8.44 -5.76
CA GLN A 23 -24.57 9.41 -4.85
C GLN A 23 -25.15 9.20 -3.44
N PRO A 24 -24.76 8.10 -2.76
CA PRO A 24 -25.28 7.80 -1.44
C PRO A 24 -24.78 8.85 -0.43
N SER A 25 -25.61 9.16 0.57
CA SER A 25 -25.30 10.21 1.57
C SER A 25 -24.05 9.89 2.41
N ASN A 26 -23.71 8.61 2.57
CA ASN A 26 -22.59 8.12 3.37
C ASN A 26 -21.32 7.81 2.56
N TRP A 27 -21.21 8.27 1.30
CA TRP A 27 -20.08 7.92 0.43
C TRP A 27 -18.71 8.19 1.08
N LYS A 28 -18.56 9.32 1.80
CA LYS A 28 -17.30 9.70 2.46
C LYS A 28 -16.85 8.68 3.50
N THR A 29 -17.78 8.29 4.38
CA THR A 29 -17.51 7.31 5.43
C THR A 29 -17.18 5.95 4.84
N ASN A 30 -17.95 5.50 3.83
CA ASN A 30 -17.69 4.22 3.17
C ASN A 30 -16.31 4.21 2.50
N THR A 31 -15.95 5.28 1.79
CA THR A 31 -14.62 5.42 1.18
C THR A 31 -13.51 5.43 2.23
N ALA A 32 -13.69 6.11 3.36
CA ALA A 32 -12.72 6.13 4.44
C ALA A 32 -12.50 4.73 5.03
N ILE A 33 -13.58 3.97 5.27
CA ILE A 33 -13.51 2.60 5.77
C ILE A 33 -12.74 1.70 4.79
N PHE A 34 -13.13 1.70 3.51
CA PHE A 34 -12.46 0.87 2.50
C PHE A 34 -10.99 1.25 2.31
N THR A 35 -10.67 2.55 2.36
CA THR A 35 -9.28 3.01 2.32
C THR A 35 -8.49 2.47 3.52
N GLY A 36 -9.08 2.53 4.73
CA GLY A 36 -8.47 1.96 5.93
C GLY A 36 -8.21 0.46 5.82
N VAL A 37 -9.15 -0.30 5.26
CA VAL A 37 -8.98 -1.74 5.00
C VAL A 37 -7.85 -2.00 4.01
N ILE A 38 -7.81 -1.29 2.87
CA ILE A 38 -6.77 -1.43 1.85
C ILE A 38 -5.38 -1.13 2.44
N VAL A 39 -5.26 -0.02 3.17
CA VAL A 39 -4.00 0.37 3.82
C VAL A 39 -3.58 -0.67 4.85
N GLY A 40 -4.51 -1.17 5.67
CA GLY A 40 -4.24 -2.21 6.67
C GLY A 40 -3.69 -3.50 6.03
N ILE A 41 -4.37 -4.01 5.01
CA ILE A 41 -3.92 -5.22 4.29
C ILE A 41 -2.56 -4.99 3.63
N THR A 42 -2.38 -3.84 2.96
CA THR A 42 -1.13 -3.50 2.29
C THR A 42 0.04 -3.42 3.27
N ALA A 43 -0.17 -2.81 4.44
CA ALA A 43 0.85 -2.70 5.48
C ALA A 43 1.25 -4.07 6.05
N LEU A 44 0.28 -4.95 6.29
CA LEU A 44 0.54 -6.32 6.76
C LEU A 44 1.30 -7.14 5.71
N ALA A 45 0.86 -7.09 4.45
CA ALA A 45 1.52 -7.78 3.35
C ALA A 45 2.94 -7.25 3.12
N TRP A 46 3.14 -5.93 3.19
CA TRP A 46 4.46 -5.30 3.09
C TRP A 46 5.38 -5.73 4.22
N LYS A 47 4.92 -5.70 5.48
CA LYS A 47 5.70 -6.17 6.63
C LYS A 47 6.13 -7.63 6.45
N LEU A 48 5.19 -8.49 6.09
CA LEU A 48 5.45 -9.91 5.87
C LEU A 48 6.45 -10.15 4.75
N SER A 49 6.31 -9.40 3.65
CA SER A 49 7.24 -9.44 2.52
C SER A 49 8.63 -8.99 2.94
N ALA A 50 8.76 -7.90 3.71
CA ALA A 50 10.04 -7.36 4.16
C ALA A 50 10.77 -8.30 5.13
N GLU A 51 10.03 -9.05 5.96
CA GLU A 51 10.58 -10.06 6.87
C GLU A 51 11.03 -11.33 6.15
N ARG A 52 10.35 -11.71 5.05
CA ARG A 52 10.67 -12.88 4.23
C ARG A 52 11.63 -12.59 3.09
N GLU A 53 11.95 -11.33 2.85
CA GLU A 53 12.86 -10.95 1.80
C GLU A 53 14.26 -11.52 2.04
N TYR A 54 14.71 -12.36 1.11
CA TYR A 54 16.05 -12.93 1.10
C TYR A 54 16.72 -12.64 -0.25
N ARG A 55 18.01 -12.34 -0.20
CA ARG A 55 18.86 -11.95 -1.32
C ARG A 55 20.13 -12.79 -1.33
N HIS A 56 20.41 -13.39 -2.48
CA HIS A 56 21.64 -14.16 -2.71
C HIS A 56 22.87 -13.27 -2.87
N LYS A 57 22.70 -12.06 -3.42
CA LYS A 57 23.76 -11.07 -3.57
C LYS A 57 23.38 -9.80 -2.82
N MET A 58 24.30 -9.34 -1.97
CA MET A 58 24.13 -8.07 -1.28
C MET A 58 24.36 -6.89 -2.21
N PRO A 59 23.66 -5.77 -2.00
CA PRO A 59 23.76 -4.60 -2.83
C PRO A 59 25.14 -3.93 -2.70
N GLU A 60 25.60 -3.32 -3.80
CA GLU A 60 26.84 -2.54 -3.81
C GLU A 60 26.73 -1.29 -2.93
N GLN A 61 27.85 -0.94 -2.29
CA GLN A 61 27.96 0.25 -1.46
C GLN A 61 27.64 1.50 -2.28
N GLY A 62 26.82 2.40 -1.76
CA GLY A 62 26.43 3.66 -2.43
C GLY A 62 25.27 3.56 -3.43
N ARG A 63 24.86 2.36 -3.86
CA ARG A 63 23.71 2.22 -4.79
C ARG A 63 22.38 2.49 -4.08
N PHE A 64 21.49 3.28 -4.66
CA PHE A 64 20.15 3.51 -4.12
C PHE A 64 19.17 2.38 -4.46
N PHE A 65 18.41 1.92 -3.47
CA PHE A 65 17.22 1.11 -3.65
C PHE A 65 16.32 1.28 -2.42
N PRO A 66 14.99 1.41 -2.59
CA PRO A 66 14.09 1.74 -1.49
C PRO A 66 14.10 0.71 -0.36
N SER A 67 14.19 -0.58 -0.67
CA SER A 67 14.07 -1.60 0.35
C SER A 67 15.20 -1.66 1.37
N ARG A 68 16.31 -0.95 1.14
CA ARG A 68 17.37 -0.74 2.13
C ARG A 68 16.81 -0.34 3.49
N TYR A 69 15.75 0.46 3.49
CA TYR A 69 15.16 1.00 4.71
C TYR A 69 14.25 0.04 5.48
N TRP A 70 13.88 -1.13 4.91
CA TRP A 70 12.96 -2.06 5.57
C TRP A 70 13.34 -3.54 5.49
N SER A 71 14.11 -3.98 4.48
CA SER A 71 14.54 -5.37 4.36
C SER A 71 15.43 -5.77 5.54
N LYS A 72 15.04 -6.81 6.27
CA LYS A 72 15.76 -7.28 7.47
C LYS A 72 17.20 -7.68 7.16
N GLN A 73 17.40 -8.47 6.11
CA GLN A 73 18.71 -9.02 5.74
C GLN A 73 19.73 -7.90 5.41
N ILE A 74 19.28 -6.81 4.80
CA ILE A 74 20.15 -5.69 4.39
C ILE A 74 20.56 -4.87 5.60
N LYS A 75 19.62 -4.56 6.49
CA LYS A 75 19.91 -3.83 7.73
C LYS A 75 20.96 -4.56 8.58
N GLN A 76 20.84 -5.88 8.68
CA GLN A 76 21.80 -6.71 9.41
C GLN A 76 23.18 -6.69 8.74
N TYR A 77 23.22 -6.94 7.43
CA TYR A 77 24.47 -6.90 6.66
C TYR A 77 25.19 -5.55 6.73
N GLU A 78 24.46 -4.44 6.58
CA GLU A 78 25.04 -3.09 6.66
C GLU A 78 25.51 -2.74 8.08
N ALA A 79 24.84 -3.24 9.13
CA ALA A 79 25.27 -3.05 10.51
C ALA A 79 26.57 -3.81 10.81
N GLU A 80 26.70 -5.06 10.34
CA GLU A 80 27.91 -5.88 10.47
C GLU A 80 29.11 -5.23 9.76
N GLN A 81 28.92 -4.76 8.53
CA GLN A 81 29.98 -4.06 7.77
C GLN A 81 30.45 -2.78 8.49
N LYS A 82 29.53 -2.05 9.11
CA LYS A 82 29.86 -0.84 9.86
C LYS A 82 30.64 -1.16 11.15
N ALA A 83 30.28 -2.25 11.84
CA ALA A 83 30.99 -2.70 13.04
C ALA A 83 32.44 -3.11 12.71
N SER A 84 32.63 -3.96 11.70
CA SER A 84 33.96 -4.40 11.26
C SER A 84 34.87 -3.24 10.84
N LYS A 85 34.33 -2.24 10.14
CA LYS A 85 35.11 -1.06 9.73
C LYS A 85 35.48 -0.13 10.89
N GLY A 86 34.76 -0.19 12.01
CA GLY A 86 35.06 0.58 13.22
C GLY A 86 36.11 -0.06 14.13
N GLU A 87 36.35 -1.37 13.97
CA GLU A 87 37.38 -2.12 14.71
C GLU A 87 38.76 -2.12 14.02
N SER A 88 38.85 -1.60 12.78
CA SER A 88 40.10 -1.43 12.02
C SER A 88 40.60 0.01 12.06
#